data_AF-A0A7W3R8T2-F1
#
_entry.id   AF-A0A7W3R8T2-F1
#
_cell.length_a   1.000
_cell.length_b   1.000
_cell.length_c   1.000
_cell.angle_alpha   90.00
_cell.angle_beta   90.00
_cell.angle_gamma   90.00
#
_symmetry.space_group_name_H-M   'P 1'
#
loop_
_entity.id
_entity.type
_entity.pdbx_description
1 polymer ?
#
loop_
_entity_poly.entity_id
_entity_poly.type
_entity_poly.pdbx_seq_one_letter_code
_entity_poly.pdbx_strand_id
1 'polypeptide(L)'
;MIAVRGWIRSFADTDEPIYVGIYTTYRHEGRGYVSVGFPVPQGGFTATLLPLDRPGGGLTLTSRSDLAHPGHYLTFVDPQTRDLTTLAVHGFSEHLDVYVENGELKAEHAFQLFGTPFMTLHYRIRRKP
;
A
#
# COMPACT_ATOMS: atom_id res chain seq x y z
N MET A 1 -19.14 8.78 -4.11
CA MET A 1 -17.90 9.36 -4.69
C MET A 1 -16.73 8.73 -3.97
N ILE A 2 -15.78 8.15 -4.71
CA ILE A 2 -14.56 7.58 -4.13
C ILE A 2 -13.57 8.72 -3.96
N ALA A 3 -13.22 9.05 -2.72
CA ALA A 3 -12.21 10.07 -2.44
C ALA A 3 -10.82 9.46 -2.63
N VAL A 4 -10.03 10.05 -3.52
CA VAL A 4 -8.63 9.65 -3.76
C VAL A 4 -7.67 10.61 -3.08
N ARG A 5 -6.52 10.11 -2.63
CA ARG A 5 -5.43 10.89 -2.04
C ARG A 5 -4.11 10.51 -2.71
N GLY A 6 -3.48 11.49 -3.36
CA GLY A 6 -2.15 11.32 -3.92
C GLY A 6 -1.08 11.54 -2.85
N TRP A 7 -0.12 10.63 -2.77
CA TRP A 7 1.11 10.77 -2.00
C TRP A 7 2.28 10.75 -2.96
N ILE A 8 3.12 11.78 -2.91
CA ILE A 8 4.34 11.88 -3.70
C ILE A 8 5.50 11.60 -2.77
N ARG A 9 6.33 10.62 -3.13
CA ARG A 9 7.64 10.44 -2.50
C ARG A 9 8.66 11.20 -3.33
N SER A 10 9.41 12.08 -2.69
CA SER A 10 10.45 12.89 -3.33
C SER A 10 11.80 12.68 -2.65
N PHE A 11 12.88 13.05 -3.34
CA PHE A 11 14.21 13.18 -2.73
C PHE A 11 14.21 14.30 -1.69
N ALA A 12 14.88 14.08 -0.56
CA ALA A 12 14.80 14.99 0.59
C ALA A 12 15.53 16.33 0.37
N ASP A 13 16.54 16.34 -0.49
CA ASP A 13 17.40 17.47 -0.80
C ASP A 13 16.90 18.31 -1.99
N THR A 14 16.27 17.69 -2.99
CA THR A 14 15.82 18.37 -4.21
C THR A 14 14.30 18.52 -4.34
N ASP A 15 13.51 17.79 -3.55
CA ASP A 15 12.05 17.62 -3.70
C ASP A 15 11.63 17.01 -5.06
N GLU A 16 12.58 16.52 -5.87
CA GLU A 16 12.28 15.85 -7.12
C GLU A 16 11.50 14.54 -6.86
N PRO A 17 10.39 14.31 -7.58
CA PRO A 17 9.53 13.15 -7.34
C PRO A 17 10.21 11.83 -7.75
N ILE A 18 10.20 10.86 -6.83
CA ILE A 18 10.65 9.49 -7.05
C ILE A 18 9.49 8.65 -7.59
N TYR A 19 8.34 8.67 -6.91
CA TYR A 19 7.11 8.00 -7.34
C TYR A 19 5.86 8.57 -6.66
N VAL A 20 4.69 8.18 -7.18
CA VAL A 20 3.38 8.53 -6.60
C VAL A 20 2.62 7.26 -6.18
N GLY A 21 1.99 7.31 -5.00
CA GLY A 21 0.96 6.36 -4.57
C GLY A 21 -0.40 7.04 -4.55
N ILE A 22 -1.42 6.41 -5.13
CA ILE A 22 -2.79 6.93 -5.17
C ILE A 22 -3.65 6.07 -4.26
N TYR A 23 -4.03 6.62 -3.12
CA TYR A 23 -4.78 5.92 -2.08
C TYR A 23 -6.28 6.14 -2.23
N THR A 24 -7.03 5.10 -1.91
CA THR A 24 -8.47 5.14 -1.73
C THR A 24 -8.87 4.16 -0.62
N THR A 25 -10.10 4.30 -0.15
CA THR A 25 -10.76 3.29 0.69
C THR A 25 -12.03 2.82 0.01
N TYR A 26 -12.32 1.53 0.11
CA TYR A 26 -13.58 0.98 -0.36
C TYR A 26 -14.13 -0.04 0.62
N ARG A 27 -15.39 -0.45 0.41
CA ARG A 27 -16.04 -1.48 1.23
C ARG A 27 -16.55 -2.60 0.35
N HIS A 28 -16.41 -3.84 0.81
CA HIS A 28 -17.01 -5.03 0.21
C HIS A 28 -17.58 -5.89 1.34
N GLU A 29 -18.84 -6.29 1.23
CA GLU A 29 -19.56 -7.10 2.22
C GLU A 29 -19.41 -6.60 3.67
N GLY A 30 -19.55 -5.28 3.86
CA GLY A 30 -19.45 -4.66 5.19
C GLY A 30 -18.02 -4.54 5.74
N ARG A 31 -16.99 -5.00 5.03
CA ARG A 31 -15.58 -4.84 5.39
C ARG A 31 -14.95 -3.69 4.62
N GLY A 32 -14.16 -2.86 5.31
CA GLY A 32 -13.37 -1.79 4.71
C GLY A 32 -11.98 -2.26 4.30
N TYR A 33 -11.47 -1.70 3.22
CA TYR A 33 -10.12 -1.93 2.71
C TYR A 33 -9.46 -0.61 2.34
N VAL A 34 -8.15 -0.55 2.46
CA VAL A 34 -7.33 0.51 1.89
C VAL A 34 -6.75 -0.02 0.58
N SER A 35 -6.84 0.73 -0.50
CA SER A 35 -6.20 0.38 -1.77
C SER A 35 -5.27 1.50 -2.18
N VAL A 36 -4.07 1.14 -2.61
CA VAL A 36 -3.08 2.05 -3.16
C VAL A 36 -2.63 1.57 -4.53
N GLY A 37 -2.75 2.43 -5.52
CA GLY A 37 -2.23 2.21 -6.87
C GLY A 37 -0.92 2.96 -7.09
N PHE A 38 0.05 2.28 -7.67
CA PHE A 38 1.34 2.79 -8.13
C PHE A 38 1.39 2.69 -9.66
N PRO A 39 1.47 3.81 -10.39
CA PRO A 39 1.70 3.77 -11.82
C PRO A 39 3.05 3.10 -12.12
N VAL A 40 3.04 2.13 -13.03
CA VAL A 40 4.25 1.52 -13.59
C VAL A 40 4.21 1.67 -15.11
N PRO A 41 5.34 1.56 -15.84
CA PRO A 41 5.32 1.58 -17.28
C PRO A 41 4.29 0.57 -17.83
N GLN A 42 3.37 1.06 -18.65
CA GLN A 42 2.33 0.25 -19.32
C GLN A 42 1.35 -0.49 -18.39
N GLY A 43 1.24 -0.08 -17.12
CA GLY A 43 0.32 -0.72 -16.18
C GLY A 43 0.17 -0.01 -14.84
N GLY A 44 -0.39 -0.73 -13.89
CA GLY A 44 -0.53 -0.30 -12.50
C GLY A 44 -0.21 -1.46 -11.55
N PHE A 45 0.55 -1.17 -10.51
CA PHE A 45 0.73 -2.08 -9.38
C PHE A 45 -0.16 -1.60 -8.24
N THR A 46 -1.08 -2.45 -7.79
CA THR A 46 -2.04 -2.10 -6.74
C THR A 46 -1.80 -2.98 -5.52
N ALA A 47 -1.74 -2.37 -4.35
CA ALA A 47 -1.88 -3.09 -3.09
C ALA A 47 -3.26 -2.85 -2.50
N THR A 48 -3.92 -3.92 -2.08
CA THR A 48 -5.14 -3.88 -1.27
C THR A 48 -4.81 -4.39 0.12
N LEU A 49 -5.11 -3.57 1.11
CA LEU A 49 -4.71 -3.77 2.50
C LEU A 49 -5.94 -3.88 3.39
N LEU A 50 -5.87 -4.85 4.29
CA LEU A 50 -6.81 -5.07 5.36
C LEU A 50 -6.44 -4.18 6.55
N PRO A 51 -7.29 -3.22 6.94
CA PRO A 51 -7.14 -2.49 8.18
C PRO A 51 -7.53 -3.34 9.39
N LEU A 52 -6.68 -3.32 10.42
CA LEU A 52 -6.83 -4.03 11.68
C LEU A 52 -6.42 -3.12 12.83
N ASP A 53 -7.02 -3.34 14.00
CA ASP A 53 -6.55 -2.69 15.23
C ASP A 53 -5.18 -3.24 15.60
N ARG A 54 -4.24 -2.34 15.88
CA ARG A 54 -2.91 -2.74 16.34
C ARG A 54 -2.90 -3.00 17.85
N PRO A 55 -2.31 -4.09 18.35
CA PRO A 55 -2.10 -4.30 19.77
C PRO A 55 -1.34 -3.13 20.42
N GLY A 56 -1.82 -2.63 21.56
CA GLY A 56 -1.27 -1.43 22.20
C GLY A 56 -1.71 -0.11 21.57
N GLY A 57 -2.64 -0.15 20.61
CA GLY A 57 -3.20 1.03 19.95
C GLY A 57 -2.53 1.35 18.62
N GLY A 58 -3.28 2.05 17.77
CA GLY A 58 -2.87 2.38 16.42
C GLY A 58 -3.57 1.50 15.37
N LEU A 59 -3.01 1.49 14.17
CA LEU A 59 -3.58 0.84 12.99
C LEU A 59 -2.54 -0.08 12.36
N THR A 60 -2.96 -1.29 12.02
CA THR A 60 -2.20 -2.19 11.15
C THR A 60 -2.89 -2.24 9.79
N LEU A 61 -2.12 -2.11 8.71
CA LEU A 61 -2.54 -2.38 7.35
C LEU A 61 -1.73 -3.57 6.83
N THR A 62 -2.39 -4.64 6.41
CA THR A 62 -1.69 -5.84 5.92
C THR A 62 -2.26 -6.34 4.60
N SER A 63 -1.39 -6.80 3.72
CA SER A 63 -1.80 -7.50 2.50
C SER A 63 -1.97 -9.01 2.71
N ARG A 64 -1.61 -9.53 3.90
CA ARG A 64 -1.69 -10.96 4.22
C ARG A 64 -3.02 -11.25 4.90
N SER A 65 -3.85 -12.06 4.26
CA SER A 65 -5.15 -12.46 4.78
C SER A 65 -5.67 -13.68 4.04
N ASP A 66 -6.57 -14.44 4.68
CA ASP A 66 -7.36 -15.48 4.02
C ASP A 66 -8.57 -14.92 3.26
N LEU A 67 -8.78 -13.60 3.32
CA LEU A 67 -9.82 -12.91 2.56
C LEU A 67 -9.41 -12.75 1.09
N ALA A 68 -10.40 -12.67 0.19
CA ALA A 68 -10.16 -12.66 -1.26
C ALA A 68 -9.50 -11.37 -1.80
N HIS A 69 -9.59 -10.26 -1.06
CA HIS A 69 -9.21 -8.93 -1.55
C HIS A 69 -7.81 -8.46 -1.13
N PRO A 70 -7.32 -8.72 0.10
CA PRO A 70 -5.97 -8.29 0.47
C PRO A 70 -4.90 -8.97 -0.39
N GLY A 71 -3.93 -8.18 -0.85
CA GLY A 71 -2.88 -8.67 -1.73
C GLY A 71 -2.36 -7.61 -2.68
N HIS A 72 -1.52 -8.06 -3.60
CA HIS A 72 -0.88 -7.22 -4.61
C HIS A 72 -1.31 -7.68 -6.00
N TYR A 73 -1.51 -6.71 -6.90
CA TYR A 73 -2.06 -6.96 -8.21
C TYR A 73 -1.30 -6.13 -9.25
N LEU A 74 -0.92 -6.79 -10.35
CA LEU A 74 -0.40 -6.11 -11.53
C LEU A 74 -1.49 -6.07 -12.58
N THR A 75 -1.92 -4.87 -12.94
CA THR A 75 -2.87 -4.61 -14.02
C THR A 75 -2.15 -4.05 -15.23
N PHE A 76 -2.33 -4.65 -16.40
CA PHE A 76 -1.69 -4.26 -17.64
C PHE A 76 -2.60 -4.57 -18.83
N VAL A 77 -2.27 -4.01 -20.00
CA VAL A 77 -2.95 -4.37 -21.25
C VAL A 77 -2.17 -5.49 -21.92
N ASP A 78 -2.79 -6.64 -22.12
CA ASP A 78 -2.16 -7.80 -22.75
C ASP A 78 -1.67 -7.45 -24.17
N PRO A 79 -0.41 -7.73 -24.52
CA PRO A 79 0.13 -7.37 -25.83
C PRO A 79 -0.45 -8.21 -26.98
N GLN A 80 -0.91 -9.44 -26.70
CA GLN A 80 -1.46 -10.35 -27.70
C GLN A 80 -2.97 -10.16 -27.87
N THR A 81 -3.72 -10.18 -26.76
CA THR A 81 -5.19 -10.11 -26.81
C THR A 81 -5.73 -8.68 -26.77
N ARG A 82 -4.92 -7.73 -26.29
CA ARG A 82 -5.30 -6.32 -26.03
C ARG A 82 -6.29 -6.15 -24.87
N ASP A 83 -6.54 -7.19 -24.09
CA ASP A 83 -7.43 -7.13 -22.93
C ASP A 83 -6.77 -6.42 -21.74
N LEU A 84 -7.60 -5.80 -20.89
CA LEU A 84 -7.16 -5.34 -19.58
C LEU A 84 -7.07 -6.55 -18.63
N THR A 85 -5.85 -6.95 -18.32
CA THR A 85 -5.56 -8.15 -17.53
C THR A 85 -5.05 -7.75 -16.15
N THR A 86 -5.50 -8.46 -15.11
CA THR A 86 -5.00 -8.29 -13.74
C THR A 86 -4.49 -9.63 -13.22
N LEU A 87 -3.26 -9.63 -12.70
CA LEU A 87 -2.63 -10.80 -12.10
C LEU A 87 -2.33 -10.53 -10.63
N ALA A 88 -2.62 -11.51 -9.77
CA ALA A 88 -2.21 -11.46 -8.37
C ALA A 88 -0.71 -11.77 -8.24
N VAL A 89 -0.02 -11.00 -7.39
CA VAL A 89 1.42 -11.12 -7.11
C VAL A 89 1.61 -11.81 -5.76
N HIS A 90 1.30 -13.11 -5.70
CA HIS A 90 1.22 -13.89 -4.45
C HIS A 90 2.51 -13.94 -3.62
N GLY A 91 3.68 -13.78 -4.26
CA GLY A 91 4.96 -13.77 -3.56
C GLY A 91 5.21 -12.50 -2.75
N PHE A 92 4.49 -11.41 -3.01
CA PHE A 92 4.76 -10.11 -2.38
C PHE A 92 3.75 -9.83 -1.27
N SER A 93 4.25 -9.51 -0.08
CA SER A 93 3.40 -9.12 1.05
C SER A 93 3.96 -7.94 1.81
N GLU A 94 3.08 -7.11 2.35
CA GLU A 94 3.42 -5.96 3.16
C GLU A 94 2.62 -5.91 4.46
N HIS A 95 3.26 -5.34 5.48
CA HIS A 95 2.69 -5.10 6.80
C HIS A 95 3.11 -3.70 7.25
N LEU A 96 2.15 -2.82 7.48
CA LEU A 96 2.35 -1.45 7.89
C LEU A 96 1.67 -1.21 9.23
N ASP A 97 2.48 -0.95 10.25
CA ASP A 97 2.00 -0.54 11.56
C ASP A 97 2.13 0.98 11.69
N VAL A 98 1.05 1.64 12.08
CA VAL A 98 0.98 3.08 12.36
C VAL A 98 0.61 3.28 13.82
N TYR A 99 1.45 3.98 14.56
CA TYR A 99 1.30 4.11 16.01
C TYR A 99 1.91 5.42 16.53
N VAL A 100 1.54 5.80 17.76
CA VAL A 100 2.14 6.95 18.44
C VAL A 100 3.15 6.45 19.46
N GLU A 101 4.35 7.02 19.44
CA GLU A 101 5.40 6.73 20.41
C GLU A 101 6.04 8.05 20.86
N ASN A 102 6.09 8.27 22.18
CA ASN A 102 6.62 9.51 22.78
C ASN A 102 5.98 10.79 22.20
N GLY A 103 4.67 10.74 21.92
CA GLY A 103 3.92 11.86 21.34
C GLY A 103 4.12 12.07 19.84
N GLU A 104 4.92 11.26 19.17
CA GLU A 104 5.15 11.34 17.72
C GLU A 104 4.40 10.25 16.97
N LEU A 105 3.77 10.60 15.85
CA LEU A 105 3.18 9.64 14.92
C LEU A 105 4.30 8.97 14.11
N LYS A 106 4.38 7.65 14.19
CA LYS A 106 5.36 6.81 13.51
C LYS A 106 4.68 5.74 12.69
N ALA A 107 5.44 5.18 11.76
CA ALA A 107 5.03 3.94 11.11
C ALA A 107 6.22 3.05 10.82
N GLU A 108 6.01 1.73 10.90
CA GLU A 108 6.95 0.71 10.45
C GLU A 108 6.29 -0.09 9.33
N HIS A 109 6.99 -0.23 8.21
CA HIS A 109 6.44 -0.83 7.00
C HIS A 109 7.39 -1.89 6.48
N ALA A 110 7.05 -3.14 6.77
CA ALA A 110 7.83 -4.31 6.42
C ALA A 110 7.30 -4.94 5.13
N PHE A 111 8.23 -5.31 4.25
CA PHE A 111 7.97 -6.00 3.00
C PHE A 111 8.67 -7.35 2.98
N GLN A 112 7.98 -8.35 2.42
CA GLN A 112 8.50 -9.69 2.25
C GLN A 112 8.26 -10.17 0.82
N LEU A 113 9.22 -10.93 0.30
CA LEU A 113 9.12 -11.65 -0.97
C LEU A 113 9.26 -13.15 -0.70
N PHE A 114 8.26 -13.93 -1.05
CA PHE A 114 8.13 -15.37 -0.77
C PHE A 114 8.42 -15.72 0.71
N GLY A 115 7.92 -14.88 1.62
CA GLY A 115 8.12 -15.03 3.07
C GLY A 115 9.49 -14.56 3.58
N THR A 116 10.41 -14.15 2.70
CA THR A 116 11.72 -13.61 3.08
C THR A 116 11.63 -12.09 3.23
N PRO A 117 11.92 -11.53 4.42
CA PRO A 117 12.00 -10.07 4.60
C PRO A 117 13.12 -9.49 3.74
N PHE A 118 12.83 -8.38 3.04
CA PHE A 118 13.85 -7.71 2.22
C PHE A 118 13.97 -6.21 2.48
N MET A 119 12.94 -5.58 3.06
CA MET A 119 12.97 -4.15 3.36
C MET A 119 12.00 -3.82 4.50
N THR A 120 12.45 -2.95 5.41
CA THR A 120 11.59 -2.29 6.40
C THR A 120 11.82 -0.79 6.31
N LEU A 121 10.75 -0.02 6.18
CA LEU A 121 10.79 1.44 6.19
C LEU A 121 10.28 1.95 7.53
N HIS A 122 11.03 2.85 8.15
CA HIS A 122 10.63 3.52 9.38
C HIS A 122 10.30 4.98 9.08
N TYR A 123 9.07 5.39 9.40
CA TYR A 123 8.56 6.72 9.12
C TYR A 123 8.37 7.51 10.42
N ARG A 124 8.65 8.81 10.33
CA ARG A 124 8.13 9.83 11.25
C ARG A 124 7.16 10.69 10.47
N ILE A 125 5.91 10.75 10.93
CA ILE A 125 4.83 11.39 10.21
C ILE A 125 4.54 12.71 10.91
N ARG A 126 4.68 13.80 10.18
CA ARG A 126 4.38 15.15 10.65
C ARG A 126 3.46 15.82 9.64
N ARG A 127 2.60 16.71 10.12
CA ARG A 127 1.78 17.55 9.23
C ARG A 127 2.74 18.40 8.38
N LYS A 128 2.54 18.42 7.06
CA LYS A 128 3.22 19.41 6.21
C LYS A 128 2.84 20.81 6.71
N PRO A 129 3.81 21.75 6.84
CA PRO A 129 3.56 23.12 7.25
C PRO A 129 2.48 23.81 6.41
#